data_AF-A0A950QVB8-F1
#
_entry.id   AF-A0A950QVB8-F1
#
_cell.length_a   1.000
_cell.length_b   1.000
_cell.length_c   1.000
_cell.angle_alpha   90.00
_cell.angle_beta   90.00
_cell.angle_gamma   90.00
#
_symmetry.space_group_name_H-M   'P 1'
#
loop_
_entity.id
_entity.type
_entity.pdbx_description
1 polymer ?
#
loop_
_entity_poly.entity_id
_entity_poly.type
_entity_poly.pdbx_seq_one_letter_code
_entity_poly.pdbx_strand_id
1 'polypeptide(L)'
;MIDKRRRQISAPTLSLPFVPPWIVSAFAGATLAAFLFTHTAPKPIPVPAAVTVEDRGWDRMVSAITDRMANFDGEVGIYIKDLHTGRVYRHNADHHFVTASLIKLPIM
;
A
#
# COMPACT_ATOMS: atom_id res chain seq x y z
N MET A 1 -52.61 -2.53 48.36
CA MET A 1 -52.76 -1.08 48.10
C MET A 1 -51.74 -0.71 47.01
N ILE A 2 -51.94 -1.14 45.75
CA ILE A 2 -52.57 -0.42 44.63
C ILE A 2 -52.27 1.08 44.65
N ASP A 3 -51.31 1.52 43.82
CA ASP A 3 -51.40 2.82 43.14
C ASP A 3 -50.89 2.73 41.69
N LYS A 4 -51.71 3.29 40.81
CA LYS A 4 -51.65 3.29 39.35
C LYS A 4 -50.92 4.55 38.89
N ARG A 5 -49.79 4.42 38.21
CA ARG A 5 -49.38 5.44 37.23
C ARG A 5 -48.99 4.81 35.91
N ARG A 6 -49.99 4.73 35.02
CA ARG A 6 -49.81 4.55 33.58
C ARG A 6 -48.89 5.64 33.07
N ARG A 7 -47.73 5.27 32.51
CA ARG A 7 -47.06 6.11 31.51
C ARG A 7 -47.51 5.58 30.15
N GLN A 8 -48.30 6.37 29.45
CA GLN A 8 -48.62 6.16 28.05
C GLN A 8 -47.31 6.14 27.26
N ILE A 9 -47.01 5.01 26.62
CA ILE A 9 -45.94 4.90 25.65
C ILE A 9 -46.60 5.16 24.29
N SER A 10 -46.38 6.35 23.75
CA SER A 10 -46.80 6.71 22.39
C SER A 10 -45.90 6.00 21.40
N ALA A 11 -46.45 5.10 20.58
CA ALA A 11 -45.72 4.49 19.47
C ALA A 11 -45.47 5.53 18.38
N PRO A 12 -44.26 5.62 17.77
CA PRO A 12 -44.05 6.43 16.59
C PRO A 12 -44.75 5.77 15.40
N THR A 13 -45.83 6.40 14.92
CA THR A 13 -46.49 6.03 13.67
C THR A 13 -45.52 6.30 12.51
N LEU A 14 -44.87 5.24 12.02
CA LEU A 14 -43.98 5.29 10.86
C LEU A 14 -44.85 5.37 9.59
N SER A 15 -45.09 6.58 9.09
CA SER A 15 -45.71 6.80 7.78
C SER A 15 -44.71 6.45 6.67
N LEU A 16 -44.95 5.36 5.94
CA LEU A 16 -44.19 5.02 4.73
C LEU A 16 -44.53 6.02 3.62
N PRO A 17 -43.54 6.57 2.88
CA PRO A 17 -43.83 7.39 1.73
C PRO A 17 -44.43 6.53 0.60
N PHE A 18 -45.56 6.98 0.07
CA PHE A 18 -46.19 6.43 -1.13
C PHE A 18 -45.24 6.58 -2.32
N VAL A 19 -44.66 5.48 -2.78
CA VAL A 19 -43.80 5.46 -3.97
C VAL A 19 -44.68 5.19 -5.20
N PRO A 20 -44.74 6.11 -6.18
CA PRO A 20 -45.58 5.93 -7.36
C PRO A 20 -45.11 4.78 -8.27
N PRO A 21 -46.02 4.09 -8.96
CA PRO A 21 -45.74 2.85 -9.69
C PRO A 21 -44.87 2.99 -10.95
N TRP A 22 -44.49 4.20 -11.37
CA TRP A 22 -43.67 4.43 -12.56
C TRP A 22 -42.16 4.25 -12.35
N ILE A 23 -41.69 4.08 -11.10
CA ILE A 23 -40.26 3.91 -10.80
C ILE A 23 -39.75 2.48 -11.08
N VAL A 24 -40.64 1.49 -11.24
CA VAL A 24 -40.23 0.07 -11.36
C VAL A 24 -39.75 -0.31 -12.76
N SER A 25 -40.00 0.50 -13.80
CA SER A 25 -39.83 0.07 -15.19
C SER A 25 -38.45 0.33 -15.83
N ALA A 26 -37.47 0.88 -15.10
CA ALA A 26 -36.17 1.27 -15.70
C ALA A 26 -35.02 0.26 -15.54
N PHE A 27 -35.23 -0.92 -14.94
CA PHE A 27 -34.14 -1.87 -14.62
C PHE A 27 -34.25 -3.27 -15.26
N ALA A 28 -35.10 -3.47 -16.26
CA ALA A 28 -35.34 -4.80 -16.86
C ALA A 28 -34.48 -5.13 -18.11
N GLY A 29 -33.57 -4.26 -18.54
CA GLY A 29 -32.85 -4.40 -19.82
C GLY A 29 -31.35 -4.69 -19.76
N ALA A 30 -30.72 -4.68 -18.58
CA ALA A 30 -29.26 -4.60 -18.47
C ALA A 30 -28.59 -5.73 -17.66
N THR A 31 -29.25 -6.89 -17.48
CA THR A 31 -28.70 -7.98 -16.65
C THR A 31 -28.16 -9.19 -17.41
N LEU A 32 -28.45 -9.35 -18.71
CA LEU A 32 -27.98 -10.52 -19.48
C LEU A 32 -26.63 -10.33 -20.19
N ALA A 33 -26.24 -9.09 -20.51
CA ALA A 33 -24.97 -8.82 -21.20
C ALA A 33 -23.73 -8.90 -20.28
N ALA A 34 -23.91 -8.79 -18.97
CA ALA A 34 -22.80 -8.80 -18.00
C ALA A 34 -22.31 -10.21 -17.64
N PHE A 35 -23.08 -11.26 -17.95
CA PHE A 35 -22.78 -12.62 -17.48
C PHE A 35 -21.84 -13.42 -18.42
N LEU A 36 -21.61 -12.95 -19.65
CA LEU A 36 -20.74 -13.63 -20.62
C LEU A 36 -19.28 -13.12 -20.60
N PHE A 37 -18.94 -12.15 -19.74
CA PHE A 37 -17.60 -11.57 -19.66
C PHE A 37 -16.84 -11.87 -18.35
N THR A 38 -17.39 -12.70 -17.45
CA THR A 38 -16.74 -13.02 -16.16
C THR A 38 -15.95 -14.33 -16.17
N HIS A 39 -15.45 -14.79 -17.31
CA HIS A 39 -14.37 -15.78 -17.31
C HIS A 39 -13.06 -15.07 -16.96
N THR A 40 -12.91 -14.69 -15.69
CA THR A 40 -11.64 -14.24 -15.15
C THR A 40 -10.65 -15.40 -15.30
N ALA A 41 -9.64 -15.23 -16.14
CA ALA A 41 -8.52 -16.15 -16.23
C ALA A 41 -8.00 -16.47 -14.82
N PRO A 42 -7.57 -17.72 -14.53
CA PRO A 42 -7.01 -18.05 -13.23
C PRO A 42 -5.87 -17.07 -12.93
N LYS A 43 -6.06 -16.24 -11.89
CA LYS A 43 -5.04 -15.30 -11.44
C LYS A 43 -3.79 -16.13 -11.18
N PRO A 44 -2.65 -15.86 -11.85
CA PRO A 44 -1.43 -16.61 -11.61
C PRO A 44 -1.16 -16.51 -10.10
N ILE A 45 -1.09 -17.67 -9.44
CA ILE A 45 -0.67 -17.74 -8.05
C ILE A 45 0.70 -17.08 -8.03
N PRO A 46 0.91 -16.00 -7.24
CA PRO A 46 2.23 -15.43 -7.10
C PRO A 46 3.10 -16.51 -6.45
N VAL A 47 3.85 -17.24 -7.26
CA VAL A 47 4.89 -18.13 -6.77
C VAL A 47 5.87 -17.18 -6.08
N PRO A 48 6.07 -17.26 -4.76
CA PRO A 48 7.04 -16.42 -4.09
C PRO A 48 8.36 -16.63 -4.81
N ALA A 49 8.87 -15.56 -5.43
CA ALA A 49 10.11 -15.61 -6.20
C ALA A 49 11.17 -16.26 -5.31
N ALA A 50 11.73 -17.38 -5.78
CA ALA A 50 12.72 -18.11 -5.01
C ALA A 50 13.87 -17.16 -4.67
N VAL A 51 14.14 -16.96 -3.38
CA VAL A 51 15.19 -16.06 -2.91
C VAL A 51 16.54 -16.56 -3.43
N THR A 52 17.15 -15.77 -4.32
CA THR A 52 18.42 -16.11 -4.95
C THR A 52 19.58 -15.98 -3.94
N VAL A 53 20.76 -16.52 -4.27
CA VAL A 53 21.94 -16.38 -3.41
C VAL A 53 22.42 -14.92 -3.39
N GLU A 54 22.25 -14.24 -4.52
CA GLU A 54 22.52 -12.83 -4.74
C GLU A 54 21.69 -11.94 -3.81
N ASP A 55 20.40 -12.27 -3.61
CA ASP A 55 19.51 -11.59 -2.65
C ASP A 55 20.07 -11.67 -1.23
N ARG A 56 20.46 -12.87 -0.80
CA ARG A 56 21.04 -13.08 0.53
C ARG A 56 22.39 -12.41 0.70
N GLY A 57 23.16 -12.24 -0.38
CA GLY A 57 24.41 -11.48 -0.37
C GLY A 57 24.17 -9.99 -0.15
N TRP A 58 23.24 -9.43 -0.91
CA TRP A 58 22.83 -8.04 -0.81
C TRP A 58 22.31 -7.68 0.59
N ASP A 59 21.40 -8.48 1.13
CA ASP A 59 20.80 -8.22 2.45
C ASP A 59 21.84 -8.27 3.57
N ARG A 60 22.77 -9.24 3.51
CA ARG A 60 23.88 -9.33 4.46
C ARG A 60 24.80 -8.12 4.38
N MET A 61 25.11 -7.63 3.18
CA MET A 61 25.91 -6.44 2.98
C MET A 61 25.21 -5.20 3.57
N VAL A 62 23.93 -5.00 3.25
CA VAL A 62 23.13 -3.87 3.74
C VAL A 62 23.03 -3.87 5.27
N SER A 63 22.76 -5.03 5.87
CA SER A 63 22.73 -5.17 7.34
C SER A 63 24.09 -4.78 7.94
N ALA A 64 25.18 -5.33 7.40
CA ALA A 64 26.51 -5.09 7.94
C ALA A 64 27.00 -3.64 7.75
N ILE A 65 26.52 -2.93 6.73
CA ILE A 65 26.75 -1.49 6.56
C ILE A 65 25.96 -0.72 7.63
N THR A 66 24.68 -1.06 7.81
CA THR A 66 23.79 -0.41 8.79
C THR A 66 24.34 -0.52 10.21
N ASP A 67 24.83 -1.69 10.60
CA ASP A 67 25.42 -1.92 11.92
C ASP A 67 26.70 -1.10 12.14
N ARG A 68 27.52 -0.91 11.11
CA ARG A 68 28.75 -0.10 11.19
C ARG A 68 28.43 1.38 11.29
N MET A 69 27.47 1.85 10.50
CA MET A 69 27.03 3.25 10.55
C MET A 69 26.47 3.63 11.92
N ALA A 70 25.72 2.73 12.56
CA ALA A 70 25.14 2.98 13.88
C ALA A 70 26.19 3.28 14.97
N ASN A 71 27.44 2.83 14.77
CA ASN A 71 28.55 3.03 15.70
C ASN A 71 29.55 4.11 15.24
N PHE A 72 29.27 4.81 14.14
CA PHE A 72 30.16 5.84 13.60
C PHE A 72 29.83 7.20 14.24
N ASP A 73 30.85 7.86 14.79
CA ASP A 73 30.72 9.19 15.39
C ASP A 73 30.80 10.28 14.32
N GLY A 74 29.70 10.47 13.60
CA GLY A 74 29.57 11.51 12.58
C GLY A 74 28.43 11.26 11.60
N GLU A 75 28.27 12.18 10.64
CA GLU A 75 27.27 12.05 9.58
C GLU A 75 27.82 11.22 8.42
N VAL A 76 27.05 10.23 7.98
CA VAL A 76 27.44 9.30 6.91
C VAL A 76 26.42 9.38 5.78
N GLY A 77 26.91 9.51 4.54
CA GLY A 77 26.13 9.37 3.31
C GLY A 77 26.63 8.18 2.49
N ILE A 78 25.74 7.27 2.11
CA ILE A 78 26.06 6.09 1.30
C ILE A 78 25.08 5.98 0.13
N TYR A 79 25.63 5.77 -1.05
CA TYR A 79 24.89 5.41 -2.26
C TYR A 79 25.55 4.20 -2.90
N ILE A 80 24.82 3.09 -3.02
CA ILE A 80 25.27 1.87 -3.70
C ILE A 80 24.27 1.53 -4.77
N LYS A 81 24.75 1.31 -6.00
CA LYS A 81 23.96 0.81 -7.11
C LYS A 81 24.63 -0.42 -7.68
N ASP A 82 23.92 -1.54 -7.67
CA ASP A 82 24.30 -2.72 -8.44
C ASP A 82 23.95 -2.47 -9.91
N LEU A 83 24.97 -2.53 -10.78
CA LEU A 83 24.81 -2.29 -12.21
C LEU A 83 24.24 -3.50 -12.96
N HIS A 84 24.35 -4.71 -12.40
CA HIS A 84 23.79 -5.93 -12.99
C HIS A 84 22.30 -6.07 -12.71
N THR A 85 21.90 -5.87 -11.45
CA THR A 85 20.50 -6.04 -11.02
C THR A 85 19.70 -4.73 -11.00
N GLY A 86 20.37 -3.58 -11.05
CA GLY A 86 19.75 -2.27 -10.91
C GLY A 86 19.34 -1.92 -9.49
N ARG A 87 19.62 -2.77 -8.50
CA ARG A 87 19.30 -2.51 -7.09
C ARG A 87 20.05 -1.32 -6.56
N VAL A 88 19.39 -0.57 -5.69
CA VAL A 88 19.95 0.63 -5.08
C VAL A 88 19.75 0.58 -3.57
N TYR A 89 20.82 0.86 -2.83
CA TYR A 89 20.80 1.16 -1.40
C TYR A 89 21.20 2.62 -1.19
N ARG A 90 20.44 3.34 -0.38
CA ARG A 90 20.64 4.75 -0.05
C ARG A 90 20.57 4.94 1.45
N HIS A 91 21.56 5.62 2.01
CA HIS A 91 21.51 6.15 3.37
C HIS A 91 21.99 7.60 3.34
N ASN A 92 21.13 8.54 3.71
CA ASN A 92 21.44 9.98 3.67
C ASN A 92 22.07 10.47 2.34
N ALA A 93 21.68 9.85 1.22
CA ALA A 93 22.36 10.00 -0.07
C ALA A 93 22.16 11.37 -0.71
N ASP A 94 21.08 12.07 -0.33
CA ASP A 94 20.73 13.39 -0.86
C ASP A 94 21.20 14.53 0.06
N HIS A 95 21.93 14.20 1.14
CA HIS A 95 22.53 15.20 2.03
C HIS A 95 23.79 15.81 1.42
N HIS A 96 24.03 17.09 1.69
CA HIS A 96 25.16 17.83 1.14
C HIS A 96 26.39 17.67 2.02
N PHE A 97 27.40 16.98 1.50
CA PHE A 97 28.72 16.87 2.13
C PHE A 97 29.73 17.79 1.46
N VAL A 98 30.74 18.23 2.20
CA VAL A 98 31.90 18.89 1.61
C VAL A 98 32.57 17.93 0.62
N THR A 99 32.64 18.31 -0.65
CA THR A 99 33.10 17.41 -1.72
C THR A 99 34.59 17.06 -1.60
N ALA A 100 35.38 17.87 -0.91
CA ALA A 100 36.84 17.77 -0.87
C ALA A 100 37.40 17.53 -2.29
N SER A 101 38.38 16.64 -2.44
CA SER A 101 38.95 16.32 -3.76
C SER A 101 38.03 15.51 -4.69
N LEU A 102 36.82 15.07 -4.28
CA LEU A 102 35.88 14.39 -5.20
C LEU A 102 35.44 15.30 -6.34
N ILE A 103 35.48 16.63 -6.15
CA ILE A 103 35.17 17.61 -7.20
C ILE A 103 36.06 17.46 -8.44
N LYS A 104 37.25 16.87 -8.29
CA LYS A 104 38.15 16.65 -9.41
C LYS A 104 37.57 15.65 -10.41
N LEU A 105 36.79 14.66 -9.96
CA LEU A 105 36.22 13.63 -10.85
C LEU A 105 35.36 14.22 -11.98
N PRO A 106 34.38 15.12 -11.73
CA PRO A 106 33.63 15.75 -12.81
C PRO A 106 34.37 16.85 -13.58
N ILE A 107 35.57 17.27 -13.14
CA ILE A 107 36.37 18.31 -13.83
C ILE A 107 37.33 17.72 -14.86
N MET A 108 37.83 16.50 -14.62
CA MET A 108 38.83 15.83 -15.46
C MET A 108 38.42 15.70 -16.93
#